data_AF-A0A1M3IVK2-F1
#
_entry.id   AF-A0A1M3IVK2-F1
#
_cell.length_a   1.000
_cell.length_b   1.000
_cell.length_c   1.000
_cell.angle_alpha   90.00
_cell.angle_beta   90.00
_cell.angle_gamma   90.00
#
_symmetry.space_group_name_H-M   'P 1'
#
loop_
_entity.id
_entity.type
_entity.pdbx_description
1 polymer ?
#
loop_
_entity_poly.entity_id
_entity_poly.type
_entity_poly.pdbx_seq_one_letter_code
_entity_poly.pdbx_strand_id
1 'polypeptide(L)'
;MGKTLPVPDFSRLSKIATEPLSRLSLACLKKPSHVIIDSSGLKVFGEREWLETKYGKQYQRKVWRKLHIGINDKGEIIAKEMTDHLTYDRALVDSLLHQGGTEHIDELLADGGYDSH
;
A
#
# COMPACT_ATOMS: atom_id res chain seq x y z
N MET A 1 28.64 23.38 -5.86
CA MET A 1 27.56 24.16 -5.20
C MET A 1 26.22 23.51 -5.54
N GLY A 2 25.44 23.10 -4.54
CA GLY A 2 24.18 22.37 -4.73
C GLY A 2 23.05 23.28 -5.24
N LYS A 3 22.18 22.75 -6.09
CA LYS A 3 21.02 23.48 -6.63
C LYS A 3 19.95 23.66 -5.55
N THR A 4 19.48 24.88 -5.35
CA THR A 4 18.30 25.19 -4.53
C THR A 4 17.04 24.82 -5.33
N LEU A 5 16.49 23.64 -5.08
CA LEU A 5 15.20 23.23 -5.63
C LEU A 5 14.08 23.71 -4.70
N PRO A 6 12.93 24.17 -5.22
CA PRO A 6 11.75 24.46 -4.41
C PRO A 6 11.17 23.13 -3.91
N VAL A 7 11.76 22.56 -2.87
CA VAL A 7 11.24 21.35 -2.23
C VAL A 7 10.10 21.78 -1.32
N PRO A 8 8.86 21.32 -1.56
CA PRO A 8 7.76 21.63 -0.66
C PRO A 8 8.05 21.06 0.73
N ASP A 9 7.78 21.86 1.77
CA ASP A 9 7.89 21.38 3.14
C ASP A 9 6.86 20.28 3.41
N PHE A 10 7.20 19.35 4.31
CA PHE A 10 6.35 18.21 4.66
C PHE A 10 4.93 18.63 5.08
N SER A 11 4.81 19.74 5.81
CA SER A 11 3.52 20.25 6.28
C SER A 11 2.63 20.71 5.12
N ARG A 12 3.20 21.30 4.06
CA ARG A 12 2.49 21.64 2.82
C ARG A 12 2.05 20.39 2.08
N LEU A 13 2.93 19.40 1.92
CA LEU A 13 2.56 18.14 1.26
C LEU A 13 1.43 17.41 2.01
N SER A 14 1.52 17.30 3.34
CA SER A 14 0.48 16.63 4.14
C SER A 14 -0.87 17.36 4.09
N LYS A 15 -0.89 18.68 3.93
CA LYS A 15 -2.12 19.47 3.82
C LYS A 15 -2.75 19.39 2.43
N ILE A 16 -1.93 19.23 1.39
CA ILE A 16 -2.38 19.17 -0.01
C ILE A 16 -2.73 17.73 -0.41
N ALA A 17 -2.08 16.73 0.18
CA ALA A 17 -2.39 15.32 -0.02
C ALA A 17 -3.72 14.96 0.67
N THR A 18 -4.83 15.28 0.01
CA THR A 18 -6.19 15.02 0.50
C THR A 18 -6.77 13.71 -0.01
N GLU A 19 -6.23 13.15 -1.10
CA GLU A 19 -6.79 11.96 -1.71
C GLU A 19 -6.31 10.68 -1.00
N PRO A 20 -7.22 9.88 -0.43
CA PRO A 20 -6.88 8.59 0.14
C PRO A 20 -6.34 7.64 -0.92
N LEU A 21 -5.56 6.65 -0.47
CA LEU A 21 -5.00 5.59 -1.32
C LEU A 21 -6.06 4.97 -2.25
N SER A 22 -7.26 4.70 -1.73
CA SER A 22 -8.38 4.10 -2.48
C SER A 22 -8.86 4.92 -3.67
N ARG A 23 -8.58 6.23 -3.72
CA ARG A 23 -8.99 7.12 -4.81
C ARG A 23 -7.95 7.34 -5.90
N LEU A 24 -6.69 6.92 -5.71
CA LEU A 24 -5.72 7.07 -6.80
C LEU A 24 -6.11 6.11 -7.93
N SER A 25 -6.24 6.61 -9.15
CA SER A 25 -6.42 5.72 -10.30
C SER A 25 -5.08 5.07 -10.64
N LEU A 26 -5.09 3.75 -10.80
CA LEU A 26 -3.91 2.99 -11.22
C LEU A 26 -3.99 2.70 -12.72
N ALA A 27 -2.84 2.39 -13.31
CA ALA A 27 -2.81 1.86 -14.67
C ALA A 27 -3.42 0.46 -14.68
N CYS A 28 -4.28 0.18 -15.64
CA CYS A 28 -4.72 -1.18 -15.94
C CYS A 28 -3.80 -1.78 -17.00
N LEU A 29 -3.57 -3.10 -16.91
CA LEU A 29 -2.84 -3.83 -17.94
C LEU A 29 -3.57 -3.71 -19.28
N LYS A 30 -2.80 -3.55 -20.35
CA LYS A 30 -3.31 -3.43 -21.73
C LYS A 30 -2.86 -4.58 -22.63
N LYS A 31 -1.99 -5.43 -22.10
CA LYS A 31 -1.35 -6.55 -22.77
C LYS A 31 -1.08 -7.62 -21.72
N PRO A 32 -1.02 -8.89 -22.12
CA PRO A 32 -0.61 -9.98 -21.25
C PRO A 32 0.75 -9.67 -20.57
N SER A 33 0.80 -9.78 -19.25
CA SER A 33 1.95 -9.43 -18.41
C SER A 33 2.05 -10.32 -17.17
N HIS A 34 3.26 -10.44 -16.63
CA HIS A 34 3.52 -11.04 -15.32
C HIS A 34 3.26 -9.99 -14.23
N VAL A 35 2.61 -10.43 -13.14
CA VAL A 35 2.27 -9.58 -12.00
C VAL A 35 2.92 -10.11 -10.74
N ILE A 36 3.54 -9.23 -9.96
CA ILE A 36 4.08 -9.55 -8.64
C ILE A 36 3.19 -8.88 -7.59
N ILE A 37 2.73 -9.64 -6.60
CA ILE A 37 1.98 -9.13 -5.45
C ILE A 37 2.78 -9.38 -4.18
N ASP A 38 2.87 -8.35 -3.34
CA ASP A 38 3.45 -8.44 -2.00
C ASP A 38 2.68 -7.55 -1.02
N SER A 39 2.78 -7.86 0.27
CA SER A 39 2.21 -7.06 1.35
C SER A 39 3.28 -6.56 2.32
N SER A 40 3.19 -5.28 2.70
CA SER A 40 4.04 -4.69 3.72
C SER A 40 3.22 -4.27 4.93
N GLY A 41 3.70 -4.62 6.12
CA GLY A 41 3.15 -4.14 7.38
C GLY A 41 3.46 -2.66 7.61
N LEU A 42 2.45 -1.87 7.91
CA LEU A 42 2.56 -0.46 8.26
C LEU A 42 2.15 -0.24 9.72
N LYS A 43 3.04 0.40 10.48
CA LYS A 43 2.72 0.86 11.82
C LYS A 43 2.09 2.24 11.76
N VAL A 44 0.84 2.37 12.18
CA VAL A 44 0.13 3.65 12.22
C VAL A 44 0.29 4.28 13.59
N PHE A 45 1.04 5.39 13.64
CA PHE A 45 1.19 6.20 14.84
C PHE A 45 0.06 7.23 14.92
N GLY A 46 -0.74 7.16 15.97
CA GLY A 46 -1.77 8.16 16.27
C GLY A 46 -1.29 9.21 17.28
N GLU A 47 -2.09 10.25 17.48
CA GLU A 47 -1.87 11.29 18.49
C GLU A 47 -1.53 10.70 19.87
N ARG A 48 -2.20 9.62 20.26
CA ARG A 48 -1.99 8.95 21.56
C ARG A 48 -0.63 8.29 21.71
N GLU A 49 -0.05 7.73 20.64
CA GLU A 49 1.29 7.15 20.68
C GLU A 49 2.38 8.23 20.67
N TRP A 50 2.14 9.33 19.95
CA TRP A 50 3.00 10.51 20.02
C TRP A 50 2.97 11.15 21.42
N LEU A 51 1.78 11.24 22.03
CA LEU A 51 1.61 11.70 23.40
C LEU A 51 2.23 10.74 24.43
N GLU A 52 2.21 9.43 24.21
CA GLU A 52 2.95 8.46 25.04
C GLU A 52 4.46 8.70 24.94
N THR A 53 4.99 8.85 23.72
CA THR A 53 6.41 9.15 23.48
C THR A 53 6.81 10.49 24.11
N LYS A 54 5.92 11.48 24.09
CA LYS A 54 6.20 12.85 24.56
C LYS A 54 5.95 13.05 26.06
N TYR A 55 4.96 12.38 26.65
CA TYR A 55 4.48 12.64 28.02
C TYR A 55 4.46 11.40 28.93
N GLY A 56 4.93 10.23 28.45
CA GLY A 56 5.13 9.03 29.28
C GLY A 56 3.86 8.38 29.81
N LYS A 57 2.68 8.77 29.31
CA LYS A 57 1.40 8.13 29.68
C LYS A 57 1.19 6.88 28.84
N GLN A 58 1.03 5.72 29.47
CA GLN A 58 0.76 4.46 28.77
C GLN A 58 -0.60 4.51 28.07
N TYR A 59 -0.59 4.72 26.75
CA TYR A 59 -1.77 4.59 25.89
C TYR A 59 -1.54 3.44 24.92
N GLN A 60 -1.81 2.21 25.35
CA GLN A 60 -1.72 1.05 24.48
C GLN A 60 -2.84 1.04 23.44
N ARG A 61 -2.56 1.33 22.17
CA ARG A 61 -3.13 0.65 20.97
C ARG A 61 -2.24 0.90 19.74
N LYS A 62 -1.21 0.07 19.55
CA LYS A 62 -0.48 -0.02 18.26
C LYS A 62 -1.46 -0.52 17.20
N VAL A 63 -1.76 0.30 16.20
CA VAL A 63 -2.58 -0.10 15.06
C VAL A 63 -1.64 -0.47 13.92
N TRP A 64 -1.60 -1.77 13.63
CA TRP A 64 -0.94 -2.29 12.44
C TRP A 64 -1.95 -2.40 11.29
N ARG A 65 -1.53 -1.94 10.11
CA ARG A 65 -2.20 -2.10 8.83
C ARG A 65 -1.30 -2.90 7.90
N LYS A 66 -1.86 -3.51 6.87
CA LYS A 66 -1.10 -4.08 5.76
C LYS A 66 -1.40 -3.29 4.49
N LEU A 67 -0.38 -3.04 3.70
CA LEU A 67 -0.48 -2.44 2.38
C LEU A 67 -0.09 -3.52 1.36
N HIS A 68 -1.05 -3.94 0.56
CA HIS A 68 -0.84 -4.88 -0.54
C HIS A 68 -0.67 -4.08 -1.82
N ILE A 69 0.35 -4.40 -2.61
CA ILE A 69 0.63 -3.76 -3.89
C ILE A 69 0.85 -4.85 -4.94
N GLY A 70 0.25 -4.65 -6.11
CA GLY A 70 0.55 -5.40 -7.32
C GLY A 70 1.34 -4.55 -8.32
N ILE A 71 2.44 -5.09 -8.83
CA ILE A 71 3.29 -4.44 -9.84
C ILE A 71 3.40 -5.29 -11.11
N ASN A 72 3.54 -4.64 -12.26
CA ASN A 72 3.81 -5.32 -13.53
C ASN A 72 5.32 -5.43 -13.83
N ASP A 73 5.64 -6.05 -14.97
CA ASP A 73 6.98 -6.22 -15.54
C ASP A 73 7.78 -4.91 -15.72
N LYS A 74 7.09 -3.77 -15.81
CA LYS A 74 7.70 -2.43 -15.92
C LYS A 74 7.89 -1.73 -14.58
N GLY A 75 7.48 -2.36 -13.49
CA GLY A 75 7.48 -1.76 -12.15
C GLY A 75 6.37 -0.73 -11.93
N GLU A 76 5.33 -0.73 -12.75
CA GLU A 76 4.16 0.13 -12.56
C GLU A 76 3.21 -0.52 -11.53
N ILE A 77 2.67 0.29 -10.61
CA ILE A 77 1.65 -0.16 -9.66
C ILE A 77 0.31 -0.28 -10.39
N ILE A 78 -0.23 -1.50 -10.45
CA ILE A 78 -1.47 -1.83 -11.15
C ILE A 78 -2.61 -2.23 -10.20
N ALA A 79 -2.28 -2.61 -8.97
CA ALA A 79 -3.26 -2.96 -7.95
C ALA A 79 -2.78 -2.50 -6.57
N LYS A 80 -3.73 -2.19 -5.68
CA LYS A 80 -3.41 -1.85 -4.29
C LYS A 80 -4.60 -2.12 -3.39
N GLU A 81 -4.30 -2.51 -2.15
CA GLU A 81 -5.29 -2.62 -1.09
C GLU A 81 -4.67 -2.27 0.26
N MET A 82 -5.46 -1.71 1.17
CA MET A 82 -5.03 -1.47 2.54
C MET A 82 -6.00 -2.13 3.52
N THR A 83 -5.47 -3.02 4.34
CA THR A 83 -6.24 -3.84 5.27
C THR A 83 -5.74 -3.66 6.70
N ASP A 84 -6.47 -4.19 7.68
CA ASP A 84 -5.92 -4.38 9.01
C ASP A 84 -5.03 -5.62 9.08
N HIS A 85 -4.30 -5.77 10.18
CA HIS A 85 -3.41 -6.90 10.41
C HIS A 85 -4.13 -8.25 10.63
N LEU A 86 -5.45 -8.25 10.82
CA LEU A 86 -6.25 -9.46 11.02
C LEU A 86 -6.74 -10.05 9.69
N THR A 87 -6.72 -9.24 8.64
CA THR A 87 -7.11 -9.67 7.30
C THR A 87 -6.03 -10.58 6.72
N TYR A 88 -6.47 -11.74 6.23
CA TYR A 88 -5.60 -12.71 5.55
C TYR A 88 -5.27 -12.25 4.14
N ASP A 89 -4.01 -12.39 3.73
CA ASP A 89 -3.52 -11.85 2.45
C ASP A 89 -4.21 -12.53 1.25
N ARG A 90 -4.47 -13.84 1.34
CA ARG A 90 -5.28 -14.60 0.38
C ARG A 90 -6.66 -14.01 0.06
N ALA A 91 -7.29 -13.29 1.01
CA ALA A 91 -8.62 -12.72 0.80
C ALA A 91 -8.58 -11.53 -0.19
N LEU A 92 -7.38 -11.06 -0.53
CA LEU A 92 -7.17 -9.87 -1.35
C LEU A 92 -6.81 -10.23 -2.79
N VAL A 93 -6.51 -11.50 -3.09
CA VAL A 93 -6.09 -11.97 -4.42
C VAL A 93 -7.11 -11.51 -5.48
N ASP A 94 -8.38 -11.84 -5.31
CA ASP A 94 -9.43 -11.50 -6.28
C ASP A 94 -9.55 -10.00 -6.53
N SER A 95 -9.50 -9.18 -5.46
CA SER A 95 -9.57 -7.71 -5.59
C SER A 95 -8.36 -7.18 -6.36
N LEU A 96 -7.16 -7.66 -6.03
CA LEU A 96 -5.93 -7.21 -6.64
C LEU A 96 -5.83 -7.61 -8.12
N LEU A 97 -6.25 -8.82 -8.47
CA LEU A 97 -6.30 -9.28 -9.87
C LEU A 97 -7.31 -8.46 -10.68
N HIS A 98 -8.50 -8.21 -10.13
CA HIS A 98 -9.52 -7.41 -10.80
C HIS A 98 -9.06 -5.97 -11.06
N GLN A 99 -8.34 -5.35 -10.12
CA GLN A 99 -7.75 -4.02 -10.33
C GLN A 99 -6.69 -4.02 -11.43
N GLY A 100 -5.86 -5.07 -11.50
CA GLY A 100 -4.80 -5.22 -12.50
C GLY A 100 -5.29 -5.51 -13.91
N GLY A 101 -6.53 -5.97 -14.07
CA GLY A 101 -7.10 -6.44 -15.34
C GLY A 101 -6.84 -7.93 -15.53
N THR A 102 -7.61 -8.76 -14.83
CA THR A 102 -7.46 -10.22 -14.75
C THR A 102 -7.24 -10.90 -16.10
N GLU A 103 -7.88 -10.41 -17.15
CA GLU A 103 -7.79 -10.95 -18.51
C GLU A 103 -6.45 -10.71 -19.21
N HIS A 104 -5.59 -9.88 -18.63
CA HIS A 104 -4.24 -9.56 -19.12
C HIS A 104 -3.14 -10.05 -18.16
N ILE A 105 -3.46 -10.90 -17.18
CA ILE A 105 -2.48 -11.46 -16.25
C ILE A 105 -2.12 -12.88 -16.70
N ASP A 106 -0.90 -13.07 -17.20
CA ASP A 106 -0.41 -14.39 -17.65
C ASP A 106 0.12 -15.23 -16.49
N GLU A 107 0.78 -14.57 -15.53
CA GLU A 107 1.40 -15.21 -14.38
C GLU A 107 1.31 -14.29 -13.17
N LEU A 108 1.00 -14.89 -12.02
CA LEU A 108 1.02 -14.23 -10.73
C LEU A 108 2.15 -14.80 -9.89
N LEU A 109 3.05 -13.93 -9.44
CA LEU A 109 4.09 -14.23 -8.47
C LEU A 109 3.71 -13.57 -7.14
N ALA A 110 3.53 -14.39 -6.11
CA ALA A 110 3.22 -13.91 -4.76
C ALA A 110 3.90 -14.82 -3.73
N ASP A 111 4.00 -14.34 -2.49
CA ASP A 111 4.45 -15.19 -1.39
C ASP A 111 3.39 -16.24 -1.02
N GLY A 112 3.77 -17.20 -0.17
CA GLY A 112 2.86 -18.26 0.28
C GLY A 112 1.66 -17.77 1.12
N GLY A 113 1.65 -16.51 1.56
CA GLY A 113 0.51 -15.90 2.27
C GLY A 113 -0.70 -15.66 1.36
N TYR A 114 -0.48 -15.62 0.04
CA TYR A 114 -1.52 -15.49 -0.97
C TYR A 114 -2.01 -16.82 -1.54
N ASP A 115 -1.34 -17.94 -1.22
CA ASP A 115 -1.75 -19.27 -1.68
C ASP A 115 -2.96 -19.80 -0.87
N SER A 116 -3.82 -20.55 -1.55
CA SER A 116 -4.96 -21.25 -0.97
C SER A 116 -4.75 -22.75 -1.11
N HIS A 117 -4.17 -23.38 -0.09
CA HIS A 117 -4.19 -24.85 0.04
C HIS A 117 -5.60 -25.38 0.28
#